data_AF-A0A932NCD9-F1
#
_entry.id   AF-A0A932NCD9-F1
#
_cell.length_a   1.000
_cell.length_b   1.000
_cell.length_c   1.000
_cell.angle_alpha   90.00
_cell.angle_beta   90.00
_cell.angle_gamma   90.00
#
_symmetry.space_group_name_H-M   'P 1'
#
loop_
_entity.id
_entity.type
_entity.pdbx_description
1 polymer ?
#
loop_
_entity_poly.entity_id
_entity_poly.type
_entity_poly.pdbx_seq_one_letter_code
_entity_poly.pdbx_strand_id
1 'polypeptide(L)' 'RTHSWMNRFRRILIRWDKSAENYIAFLHFACALVAFRAAGLLG' A
#
# COMPACT_ATOMS: atom_id res chain seq x y z
N ARG A 1 14.27 -8.33 2.25
CA ARG A 1 13.32 -8.53 1.13
C ARG A 1 11.85 -8.22 1.50
N THR A 2 11.57 -7.73 2.72
CA THR A 2 10.21 -7.54 3.26
C THR A 2 9.50 -6.29 2.73
N HIS A 3 10.24 -5.25 2.37
CA HIS A 3 9.67 -3.94 1.97
C HIS A 3 9.59 -3.72 0.44
N SER A 4 10.02 -4.68 -0.37
CA SER A 4 10.04 -4.50 -1.84
C SER A 4 8.66 -4.30 -2.46
N TRP A 5 7.59 -4.79 -1.81
CA TRP A 5 6.21 -4.60 -2.29
C TRP A 5 5.76 -3.14 -2.15
N MET A 6 6.24 -2.40 -1.15
CA MET A 6 5.93 -0.98 -0.98
C MET A 6 6.49 -0.16 -2.14
N ASN A 7 7.61 -0.62 -2.73
CA ASN A 7 8.23 -0.02 -3.90
C ASN A 7 7.40 -0.14 -5.19
N ARG A 8 6.31 -0.92 -5.18
CA ARG A 8 5.38 -1.01 -6.31
C ARG A 8 4.34 0.11 -6.28
N PHE A 9 4.11 0.72 -5.13
CA PHE A 9 3.15 1.80 -4.95
C PHE A 9 3.88 3.14 -5.00
N ARG A 10 3.94 3.77 -6.18
CA ARG A 10 4.59 5.08 -6.38
C ARG A 10 4.11 6.15 -5.39
N ARG A 11 2.84 6.09 -4.95
CA ARG A 11 2.24 7.02 -3.99
C ARG A 11 2.77 6.88 -2.56
N ILE A 12 3.19 5.68 -2.16
CA ILE A 12 3.83 5.44 -0.86
C ILE A 12 5.33 5.77 -0.95
N LEU A 13 5.95 5.42 -2.08
CA LEU A 13 7.36 5.62 -2.37
C LEU A 13 7.75 7.11 -2.44
N ILE A 14 6.91 7.92 -3.10
CA ILE A 14 7.10 9.35 -3.24
C ILE A 14 6.01 10.04 -2.43
N ARG A 15 6.37 10.52 -1.25
CA ARG A 15 5.46 11.24 -0.36
C ARG A 15 5.17 12.64 -0.91
N TRP A 16 4.19 12.72 -1.80
CA TRP A 16 3.63 13.98 -2.31
C TRP A 16 2.60 14.59 -1.36
N ASP A 17 2.06 13.80 -0.43
CA ASP A 17 1.00 14.27 0.45
C ASP A 17 1.56 15.09 1.62
N LYS A 18 1.04 16.31 1.77
CA LYS A 18 1.37 17.21 2.89
C LYS A 18 0.80 16.70 4.22
N SER A 19 -0.34 16.01 4.20
CA SER A 19 -0.97 15.42 5.39
C SER A 19 -0.41 14.03 5.69
N ALA A 20 -0.17 13.76 6.97
CA ALA A 20 0.25 12.43 7.41
C ALA A 20 -0.89 11.42 7.32
N GLU A 21 -2.15 11.86 7.49
CA GLU A 21 -3.33 11.00 7.48
C GLU A 21 -3.54 10.35 6.12
N ASN A 22 -3.37 11.11 5.04
CA ASN A 22 -3.50 10.60 3.68
C ASN A 22 -2.43 9.54 3.38
N TYR A 23 -1.19 9.76 3.84
CA TYR A 23 -0.12 8.78 3.70
C TYR A 23 -0.47 7.47 4.41
N ILE A 24 -0.98 7.55 5.64
CA ILE A 24 -1.40 6.40 6.44
C ILE A 24 -2.58 5.68 5.76
N ALA A 25 -3.56 6.40 5.23
CA ALA A 25 -4.69 5.83 4.49
C ALA A 25 -4.23 5.03 3.26
N PHE A 26 -3.30 5.58 2.46
CA PHE A 26 -2.74 4.86 1.31
C PHE A 26 -1.90 3.66 1.71
N LEU A 27 -1.19 3.74 2.84
CA LEU A 27 -0.45 2.60 3.39
C LEU A 27 -1.40 1.46 3.77
N HIS A 28 -2.47 1.76 4.51
CA HIS A 28 -3.48 0.77 4.87
C HIS A 28 -4.19 0.20 3.64
N PHE A 29 -4.49 1.04 2.65
CA PHE A 29 -5.12 0.60 1.41
C PHE A 29 -4.22 -0.37 0.63
N ALA A 30 -2.91 -0.08 0.53
CA ALA A 30 -1.97 -0.98 -0.12
C ALA A 30 -1.84 -2.32 0.63
N CYS A 31 -1.80 -2.29 1.97
CA CYS A 31 -1.83 -3.50 2.79
C CYS A 31 -3.11 -4.32 2.55
N ALA A 32 -4.27 -3.66 2.52
CA ALA A 32 -5.55 -4.30 2.27
C ALA A 32 -5.60 -4.97 0.89
N LEU A 33 -5.08 -4.32 -0.16
CA LEU A 33 -5.01 -4.90 -1.51
C LEU A 33 -4.09 -6.12 -1.58
N VAL A 34 -2.95 -6.10 -0.90
CA VAL A 34 -2.04 -7.25 -0.83
C VAL A 34 -2.70 -8.39 -0.07
N ALA A 35 -3.34 -8.12 1.06
CA ALA A 35 -4.07 -9.10 1.85
C ALA A 35 -5.23 -9.71 1.07
N PHE A 36 -6.01 -8.88 0.37
CA PHE A 36 -7.11 -9.31 -0.47
C PHE A 36 -6.65 -10.22 -1.62
N ARG A 37 -5.53 -9.88 -2.27
CA ARG A 37 -4.95 -10.74 -3.30
C ARG A 37 -4.39 -12.05 -2.75
N ALA A 38 -3.80 -12.02 -1.56
CA ALA A 38 -3.31 -13.22 -0.88
C ALA A 38 -4.44 -14.14 -0.41
N ALA A 39 -5.59 -13.57 -0.03
CA ALA A 39 -6.76 -14.32 0.40
C ALA A 39 -7.41 -15.15 -0.71
N GLY A 40 -7.08 -14.91 -1.98
CA GLY A 40 -7.60 -15.71 -3.10
C GLY A 40 -9.12 -15.64 -3.26
N LEU A 41 -9.77 -14.63 -2.68
CA LEU A 41 -11.24 -14.49 -2.63
C LEU A 41 -11.90 -14.28 -4.00
N LEU A 42 -11.09 -14.01 -5.04
CA LEU A 42 -11.51 -13.95 -6.44
C LEU A 42 -10.71 -14.99 -7.26
N GLY A 43 -10.80 -16.25 -6.84
CA GLY A 43 -10.28 -17.43 -7.52
C GLY A 43 -11.36 -18.48 -7.67
#